data_AF-A0A9Q3CA82-F1
#
_entry.id   AF-A0A9Q3CA82-F1
#
_cell.length_a   1.000
_cell.length_b   1.000
_cell.length_c   1.000
_cell.angle_alpha   90.00
_cell.angle_beta   90.00
_cell.angle_gamma   90.00
#
_symmetry.space_group_name_H-M   'P 1'
#
loop_
_entity.id
_entity.type
_entity.pdbx_description
1 polymer ?
#
loop_
_entity_poly.entity_id
_entity_poly.type
_entity_poly.pdbx_seq_one_letter_code
_entity_poly.pdbx_strand_id
1 'polypeptide(L)'
;MLERALSLKEAYKQLCAPADMEQYCLTLLKCDKVRLIINFLQPLDEATGIICGSKYPTINYALPLYISLIRRTHQACGNYND
;
A
#
# COMPACT_ATOMS: atom_id res chain seq x y z
N MET A 1 -3.07 -5.69 -5.73
CA MET A 1 -4.45 -5.18 -5.94
C MET A 1 -4.50 -3.66 -6.12
N LEU A 2 -3.93 -2.86 -5.20
CA LEU A 2 -3.96 -1.39 -5.30
C LEU A 2 -3.21 -0.83 -6.52
N GLU A 3 -2.04 -1.36 -6.84
CA GLU A 3 -1.31 -0.99 -8.06
C GLU A 3 -2.14 -1.27 -9.32
N ARG A 4 -2.89 -2.38 -9.33
CA ARG A 4 -3.79 -2.73 -10.41
C ARG A 4 -4.91 -1.69 -10.55
N ALA A 5 -5.50 -1.25 -9.44
CA ALA A 5 -6.50 -0.19 -9.45
C ALA A 5 -5.96 1.12 -10.05
N LEU A 6 -4.70 1.49 -9.74
CA LEU A 6 -4.04 2.64 -10.38
C LEU A 6 -3.80 2.44 -11.88
N SER A 7 -3.37 1.24 -12.29
CA SER A 7 -3.14 0.93 -13.72
C SER A 7 -4.42 1.03 -14.56
N LEU A 8 -5.59 0.87 -13.94
CA LEU A 8 -6.90 0.94 -14.59
C LEU A 8 -7.50 2.35 -14.58
N LYS A 9 -6.80 3.37 -14.08
CA LYS A 9 -7.31 4.75 -13.96
C LYS A 9 -7.94 5.28 -15.25
N GLU A 10 -7.31 5.03 -16.40
CA GLU A 10 -7.82 5.52 -17.70
C GLU A 10 -9.11 4.80 -18.11
N ALA A 11 -9.26 3.52 -17.79
CA ALA A 11 -10.52 2.79 -18.01
C ALA A 11 -11.64 3.33 -17.10
N TYR A 12 -11.32 3.68 -15.85
CA TYR A 12 -12.27 4.32 -14.95
C TYR A 12 -12.74 5.67 -15.48
N LYS A 13 -11.87 6.49 -16.10
CA LYS A 13 -12.29 7.77 -16.70
C LYS A 13 -13.34 7.59 -17.80
N GLN A 14 -13.22 6.54 -18.62
CA GLN A 14 -14.20 6.24 -19.66
C GLN A 14 -15.53 5.76 -19.08
N LEU A 15 -15.47 4.93 -18.03
CA LEU A 15 -16.65 4.45 -17.31
C LEU A 15 -17.39 5.57 -16.55
N CYS A 16 -16.67 6.64 -16.22
CA CYS A 16 -17.13 7.80 -15.47
C CYS A 16 -17.81 8.89 -16.31
N ALA A 17 -17.91 8.71 -17.63
CA ALA A 17 -18.63 9.65 -18.50
C ALA A 17 -20.12 9.86 -18.13
N PRO A 18 -20.87 8.85 -17.62
CA PRO A 18 -22.23 9.03 -17.13
C PRO A 18 -22.27 9.68 -15.74
N ALA A 19 -23.25 10.58 -15.51
CA ALA A 19 -23.43 11.32 -14.25
C ALA A 19 -23.58 10.40 -13.02
N ASP A 20 -24.21 9.23 -13.19
CA ASP A 20 -24.47 8.28 -12.10
C ASP A 20 -23.19 7.58 -11.57
N MET A 21 -22.08 7.69 -12.30
CA MET A 21 -20.82 6.99 -11.99
C MET A 21 -19.75 7.91 -11.38
N GLU A 22 -20.03 9.21 -11.22
CA GLU A 22 -19.04 10.21 -10.79
C GLU A 22 -18.39 9.87 -9.42
N GLN A 23 -19.17 9.32 -8.49
CA GLN A 23 -18.68 8.93 -7.17
C GLN A 23 -17.64 7.80 -7.21
N TYR A 24 -17.68 6.95 -8.24
CA TYR A 24 -16.77 5.83 -8.43
C TYR A 24 -15.48 6.23 -9.16
N CYS A 25 -15.39 7.47 -9.63
CA CYS A 25 -14.22 7.96 -10.33
C CYS A 25 -13.01 8.05 -9.41
N LEU A 26 -11.90 7.55 -9.93
CA LEU A 26 -10.57 7.78 -9.40
C LEU A 26 -10.13 9.20 -9.71
N THR A 27 -10.51 10.12 -8.83
CA THR A 27 -9.97 11.48 -8.81
C THR A 27 -8.45 11.45 -8.59
N LEU A 28 -7.75 12.52 -8.97
CA LEU A 28 -6.32 12.63 -8.71
C LEU A 28 -6.01 12.46 -7.22
N LEU A 29 -6.80 13.10 -6.35
CA LEU A 29 -6.69 12.97 -4.90
C LEU A 29 -6.83 11.50 -4.42
N LYS A 30 -7.80 10.76 -4.95
CA LYS A 30 -7.96 9.33 -4.63
C LYS A 30 -6.76 8.52 -5.11
N CYS A 31 -6.23 8.81 -6.30
CA CYS A 31 -5.03 8.15 -6.82
C CYS A 31 -3.81 8.40 -5.92
N ASP A 32 -3.62 9.63 -5.45
CA ASP A 32 -2.49 9.99 -4.60
C ASP A 32 -2.60 9.33 -3.22
N LYS A 33 -3.81 9.24 -2.66
CA LYS A 33 -4.05 8.44 -1.44
C LYS A 33 -3.73 6.96 -1.66
N VAL A 34 -4.14 6.38 -2.78
CA VAL A 34 -3.82 4.98 -3.10
C VAL A 34 -2.30 4.77 -3.23
N ARG A 35 -1.57 5.71 -3.85
CA ARG A 35 -0.10 5.67 -3.91
C ARG A 35 0.54 5.72 -2.54
N LEU A 36 0.06 6.58 -1.63
CA LEU A 36 0.54 6.63 -0.25
C LEU A 36 0.34 5.30 0.47
N ILE A 37 -0.83 4.66 0.28
CA ILE A 37 -1.11 3.34 0.86
C ILE A 37 -0.16 2.28 0.27
N ILE A 38 0.06 2.28 -1.05
CA ILE A 38 1.01 1.35 -1.69
C ILE A 38 2.42 1.52 -1.09
N ASN A 39 2.91 2.76 -1.03
CA ASN A 39 4.25 3.06 -0.50
C ASN A 39 4.39 2.63 0.97
N PHE A 40 3.33 2.79 1.77
CA PHE A 40 3.30 2.34 3.16
C PHE A 40 3.32 0.80 3.27
N LEU A 41 2.54 0.12 2.43
CA LEU A 41 2.41 -1.35 2.45
C LEU A 41 3.59 -2.08 1.82
N GLN A 42 4.30 -1.47 0.87
CA GLN A 42 5.40 -2.09 0.15
C GLN A 42 6.47 -2.74 1.07
N PRO A 43 7.04 -2.06 2.09
CA PRO A 43 8.00 -2.70 2.98
C PRO A 43 7.40 -3.87 3.79
N LEU A 44 6.09 -3.83 4.09
CA LEU A 44 5.38 -4.93 4.77
C LEU A 44 5.22 -6.14 3.83
N ASP A 45 4.90 -5.89 2.56
CA ASP A 45 4.81 -6.92 1.52
C ASP A 45 6.16 -7.61 1.29
N GLU A 46 7.24 -6.83 1.13
CA GLU A 46 8.60 -7.34 0.98
C GLU A 46 9.02 -8.21 2.17
N ALA A 47 8.79 -7.74 3.39
CA ALA A 47 9.12 -8.51 4.59
C ALA A 47 8.26 -9.77 4.74
N THR A 48 6.98 -9.71 4.35
CA THR A 48 6.09 -10.88 4.35
C THR A 48 6.57 -11.92 3.34
N GLY A 49 6.97 -11.50 2.13
CA GLY A 49 7.54 -12.41 1.13
C GLY A 49 8.80 -13.11 1.63
N ILE A 50 9.64 -12.38 2.36
CA ILE A 50 10.86 -12.92 2.97
C ILE A 50 10.54 -13.91 4.11
N ILE A 51 9.65 -13.56 5.03
CA ILE A 51 9.33 -14.38 6.22
C ILE A 51 8.52 -15.62 5.80
N CYS A 52 7.52 -15.46 4.95
CA CYS A 52 6.65 -16.53 4.47
C CYS A 52 7.31 -17.40 3.39
N GLY A 53 8.37 -16.92 2.73
CA GLY A 53 9.17 -17.70 1.79
C GLY A 53 9.94 -18.85 2.44
N SER A 54 10.13 -18.80 3.76
CA SER A 54 10.69 -19.91 4.54
C SER A 54 9.58 -20.63 5.32
N LYS A 55 9.62 -21.97 5.34
CA LYS A 55 8.73 -22.76 6.20
C LYS A 55 8.99 -22.52 7.69
N TYR A 56 10.22 -22.12 8.03
CA TYR A 56 10.67 -21.82 9.40
C TYR A 56 11.71 -20.69 9.35
N PRO A 57 11.30 -19.41 9.26
CA PRO A 57 12.23 -18.31 9.37
C PRO A 57 12.90 -18.35 10.76
N THR A 58 14.23 -18.32 10.79
CA THR A 58 14.96 -18.33 12.07
C THR A 58 14.71 -17.01 12.81
N ILE A 59 14.70 -17.06 14.14
CA ILE A 59 14.46 -15.85 14.95
C ILE A 59 15.48 -14.75 14.68
N ASN A 60 16.73 -15.13 14.40
CA ASN A 60 17.82 -14.19 14.05
C ASN A 60 17.57 -13.46 12.73
N TYR A 61 16.73 -14.01 11.86
CA TYR A 61 16.39 -13.43 10.57
C TYR A 61 15.06 -12.66 10.63
N ALA A 62 14.05 -13.22 11.29
CA ALA A 62 12.74 -12.60 11.43
C ALA A 62 12.74 -11.39 12.39
N LEU A 63 13.48 -11.47 13.50
CA LEU A 63 13.46 -10.42 14.54
C LEU A 63 13.96 -9.06 14.02
N PRO A 64 15.10 -8.95 13.29
CA PRO A 64 15.52 -7.68 12.71
C PRO A 64 14.51 -7.10 11.70
N LEU A 65 13.86 -7.96 10.92
CA LEU A 65 12.81 -7.55 9.98
C LEU A 65 11.61 -6.94 10.73
N TYR A 66 11.09 -7.64 11.75
CA TYR A 66 9.98 -7.11 12.56
C TYR A 66 10.33 -5.78 13.25
N ILE A 67 11.53 -5.67 13.83
CA ILE A 67 11.98 -4.40 14.45
C ILE A 67 12.02 -3.27 13.42
N SER A 68 12.56 -3.52 12.23
CA SER A 68 12.60 -2.55 11.14
C SER A 68 11.20 -2.09 10.70
N LEU A 69 10.27 -3.04 10.56
CA LEU A 69 8.88 -2.74 10.21
C LEU A 69 8.18 -1.91 11.28
N ILE A 70 8.27 -2.31 12.55
CA ILE A 70 7.66 -1.59 13.69
C ILE A 70 8.18 -0.16 13.75
N ARG A 71 9.49 0.05 13.54
CA ARG A 71 10.06 1.40 13.55
C ARG A 71 9.52 2.25 12.39
N ARG A 72 9.42 1.69 11.18
CA ARG A 72 8.90 2.39 10.00
C ARG A 72 7.42 2.73 10.15
N THR A 73 6.61 1.80 10.66
CA THR A 73 5.17 2.06 10.90
C THR A 73 4.99 3.12 11.98
N HIS A 74 5.79 3.09 13.04
CA HIS A 74 5.75 4.13 14.07
C HIS A 74 6.14 5.52 13.53
N GLN A 75 7.15 5.61 12.66
CA GLN A 75 7.52 6.87 12.01
C GLN A 75 6.41 7.39 11.09
N ALA A 76 5.80 6.51 10.31
CA ALA A 76 4.69 6.87 9.43
C ALA A 76 3.46 7.36 10.22
N CYS A 77 3.16 6.76 11.38
CA CYS A 77 2.06 7.19 12.24
C CYS A 77 2.40 8.45 13.06
N GLY A 78 3.66 8.61 13.50
CA GLY A 78 4.12 9.78 14.24
C GLY A 78 4.02 11.07 13.42
N ASN A 79 4.35 10.99 12.12
CA ASN A 79 4.24 12.10 11.18
C ASN A 79 2.78 12.48 10.82
N TYR A 80 1.78 11.80 11.36
CA TYR A 80 0.36 12.05 11.10
C TYR A 80 -0.31 12.91 12.20
N ASN A 81 0.39 13.16 13.31
CA ASN A 81 -0.10 13.89 14.49
C ASN A 81 0.53 15.30 14.66
N ASP A 82 1.34 15.75 13.70
CA ASP A 82 1.87 17.13 13.58
C ASP A 82 1.25 17.81 12.35
#